data_AF-A0AAU6LBK8-F1
#
_entry.id   AF-A0AAU6LBK8-F1
#
_cell.length_a   1.000
_cell.length_b   1.000
_cell.length_c   1.000
_cell.angle_alpha   90.00
_cell.angle_beta   90.00
_cell.angle_gamma   90.00
#
_symmetry.space_group_name_H-M   'P 1'
#
loop_
_entity.id
_entity.type
_entity.pdbx_description
1 polymer ?
#
loop_
_entity_poly.entity_id
_entity_poly.type
_entity_poly.pdbx_seq_one_letter_code
_entity_poly.pdbx_strand_id
1 'polypeptide(L)'
;MAEQDPTAAARFMDLTDPRYAYMFGFLQADGHLSQQSRQRGRLTVELNVRDIDLLHEFQRLTPYNSSVTERTRATNFASASHTAVWACSALEARTIINELGIPYGRKSKTIAPPRVDFSRRDYIRGVIDADGSVGYTGKGFPFVSLTTASTAIGAYLCHYAKKITGAERTIKRNARDGVYNILYTNEAAVELASHLYYDGCLALERKKAAAGSLGAWTRPADMPRMTPRRRWAVAEDLKLLDIGDAAAVAVELGRSESACRQRLTRLRTGCGPWPAR
;
A
#
# COMPACT_ATOMS: atom_id res chain seq x y z
N MET A 1 30.10 -21.09 12.01
CA MET A 1 30.10 -19.93 11.10
C MET A 1 29.85 -20.47 9.72
N ALA A 2 28.65 -20.25 9.16
CA ALA A 2 28.36 -20.66 7.79
C ALA A 2 29.19 -19.79 6.83
N GLU A 3 29.85 -20.45 5.89
CA GLU A 3 30.59 -19.81 4.80
C GLU A 3 29.60 -18.92 4.02
N GLN A 4 29.82 -17.60 4.06
CA GLN A 4 28.99 -16.67 3.30
C GLN A 4 29.32 -16.83 1.82
N ASP A 5 28.31 -17.14 1.00
CA ASP A 5 28.43 -17.20 -0.45
C ASP A 5 29.06 -15.88 -0.97
N PRO A 6 30.24 -15.93 -1.63
CA PRO A 6 30.95 -14.74 -2.08
C PRO A 6 30.17 -13.92 -3.12
N THR A 7 29.14 -14.50 -3.74
CA THR A 7 28.24 -13.78 -4.67
C THR A 7 27.07 -13.08 -3.96
N ALA A 8 26.84 -13.34 -2.67
CA ALA A 8 25.71 -12.80 -1.93
C ALA A 8 25.74 -11.27 -1.81
N ALA A 9 26.93 -10.68 -1.65
CA ALA A 9 27.09 -9.22 -1.64
C ALA A 9 26.70 -8.59 -2.99
N ALA A 10 27.09 -9.23 -4.11
CA ALA A 10 26.76 -8.76 -5.45
C ALA A 10 25.26 -8.83 -5.78
N ARG A 11 24.50 -9.67 -5.05
CA ARG A 11 23.05 -9.86 -5.22
C ARG A 11 22.21 -9.13 -4.16
N PHE A 12 22.85 -8.47 -3.21
CA PHE A 12 22.14 -7.76 -2.15
C PHE A 12 21.22 -6.69 -2.74
N MET A 13 19.95 -6.74 -2.35
CA MET A 13 18.91 -5.83 -2.86
C MET A 13 18.70 -5.90 -4.38
N ASP A 14 18.95 -7.06 -5.00
CA ASP A 14 18.34 -7.37 -6.30
C ASP A 14 16.82 -7.45 -6.11
N LEU A 15 16.13 -6.36 -6.46
CA LEU A 15 14.70 -6.23 -6.22
C LEU A 15 13.85 -7.13 -7.14
N THR A 16 14.45 -7.84 -8.09
CA THR A 16 13.74 -8.89 -8.85
C THR A 16 13.50 -10.15 -8.00
N ASP A 17 14.31 -10.37 -6.95
CA ASP A 17 14.03 -11.38 -5.92
C ASP A 17 12.86 -10.93 -5.03
N PRO A 18 11.79 -11.73 -4.90
CA PRO A 18 10.65 -11.46 -4.02
C PRO A 18 11.02 -11.07 -2.58
N ARG A 19 12.06 -11.66 -2.02
CA ARG A 19 12.47 -11.45 -0.63
C ARG A 19 13.10 -10.09 -0.43
N TYR A 20 13.96 -9.66 -1.37
CA TYR A 20 14.55 -8.32 -1.35
C TYR A 20 13.54 -7.25 -1.72
N ALA A 21 12.63 -7.50 -2.67
CA ALA A 21 11.54 -6.58 -2.98
C ALA A 21 10.66 -6.31 -1.74
N TYR A 22 10.28 -7.37 -1.02
CA TYR A 22 9.55 -7.27 0.24
C TYR A 22 10.34 -6.49 1.29
N MET A 23 11.60 -6.89 1.55
CA MET A 23 12.45 -6.23 2.53
C MET A 23 12.64 -4.75 2.20
N PHE A 24 12.85 -4.39 0.93
CA PHE A 24 12.97 -3.01 0.49
C PHE A 24 11.69 -2.21 0.73
N GLY A 25 10.52 -2.76 0.35
CA GLY A 25 9.23 -2.11 0.61
C GLY A 25 8.99 -1.84 2.09
N PHE A 26 9.33 -2.82 2.94
CA PHE A 26 9.25 -2.69 4.39
C PHE A 26 10.22 -1.63 4.94
N LEU A 27 11.49 -1.68 4.51
CA LEU A 27 12.51 -0.72 4.88
C LEU A 27 12.16 0.69 4.41
N GLN A 28 11.49 0.84 3.27
CA GLN A 28 11.13 2.14 2.74
C GLN A 28 10.05 2.83 3.57
N ALA A 29 9.10 2.07 4.13
CA ALA A 29 8.09 2.57 5.06
C ALA A 29 8.68 2.73 6.48
N ASP A 30 8.96 1.62 7.18
CA ASP A 30 9.29 1.62 8.61
C ASP A 30 10.79 1.70 8.94
N GLY A 31 11.66 1.50 7.95
CA GLY A 31 13.09 1.59 8.18
C GLY A 31 13.57 3.00 8.53
N HIS A 32 14.81 3.14 9.00
CA HIS A 32 15.46 4.43 9.14
C HIS A 32 16.88 4.33 8.64
N LEU A 33 17.21 5.14 7.63
CA LEU A 33 18.56 5.27 7.10
C LEU A 33 19.18 6.56 7.63
N SER A 34 20.30 6.43 8.34
CA SER A 34 21.02 7.53 8.96
C SER A 34 22.47 7.57 8.49
N GLN A 35 23.00 8.78 8.36
CA GLN A 35 24.40 9.06 8.05
C GLN A 35 24.97 10.00 9.11
N GLN A 36 26.25 9.81 9.41
CA GLN A 36 27.04 10.60 10.35
C GLN A 36 28.43 10.86 9.74
N SER A 37 29.21 11.72 10.38
CA SER A 37 30.59 11.99 9.95
C SER A 37 31.45 10.73 9.95
N ARG A 38 32.54 10.74 9.16
CA ARG A 38 33.49 9.61 9.04
C ARG A 38 32.86 8.32 8.51
N GLN A 39 31.95 8.42 7.53
CA GLN A 39 31.24 7.28 6.92
C GLN A 39 30.47 6.40 7.93
N ARG A 40 30.10 6.99 9.07
CA ARG A 40 29.27 6.33 10.08
C ARG A 40 27.79 6.47 9.70
N GLY A 41 26.97 5.59 10.27
CA GLY A 41 25.54 5.58 9.98
C GLY A 41 24.94 4.23 10.31
N ARG A 42 23.63 4.10 10.07
CA ARG A 42 22.93 2.83 10.30
C ARG A 42 21.67 2.79 9.49
N LEU A 43 21.38 1.62 8.92
CA LEU A 43 20.05 1.23 8.50
C LEU A 43 19.41 0.46 9.64
N THR A 44 18.21 0.85 10.06
CA THR A 44 17.50 0.18 11.16
C THR A 44 16.06 -0.07 10.84
N VAL A 45 15.50 -1.13 11.43
CA VAL A 45 14.06 -1.35 11.55
C VAL A 45 13.78 -1.68 13.00
N GLU A 46 12.71 -1.11 13.56
CA GLU A 46 12.27 -1.42 14.92
C GLU A 46 10.82 -1.90 14.88
N LEU A 47 10.56 -3.06 15.48
CA LEU A 47 9.24 -3.67 15.54
C LEU A 47 8.89 -4.08 16.96
N ASN A 48 7.61 -4.39 17.19
CA ASN A 48 7.21 -5.09 18.40
C ASN A 48 7.88 -6.48 18.44
N VAL A 49 8.26 -6.94 19.63
CA VAL A 49 8.96 -8.23 19.79
C VAL A 49 8.17 -9.42 19.20
N ARG A 50 6.84 -9.36 19.18
CA ARG A 50 6.01 -10.43 18.57
C ARG A 50 6.28 -10.66 17.08
N ASP A 51 6.87 -9.65 16.42
CA ASP A 51 7.17 -9.63 15.00
C ASP A 51 8.71 -9.80 14.77
N ILE A 52 9.47 -10.27 15.79
CA ILE A 52 10.95 -10.39 15.77
C ILE A 52 11.46 -11.36 14.71
N ASP A 53 10.71 -12.42 14.39
CA ASP A 53 11.12 -13.40 13.40
C ASP A 53 11.39 -12.75 12.04
N LEU A 54 10.63 -11.70 11.68
CA LEU A 54 10.88 -10.94 10.46
C LEU A 54 12.25 -10.23 10.47
N LEU A 55 12.69 -9.75 11.63
CA LEU A 55 14.01 -9.14 11.79
C LEU A 55 15.14 -10.16 11.63
N HIS A 56 14.92 -11.41 12.07
CA HIS A 56 15.84 -12.51 11.79
C HIS A 56 15.85 -12.89 10.31
N GLU A 57 14.73 -12.84 9.59
CA GLU A 57 14.71 -12.98 8.13
C GLU A 57 15.55 -11.89 7.45
N PHE A 58 15.40 -10.63 7.86
CA PHE A 58 16.21 -9.53 7.34
C PHE A 58 17.69 -9.72 7.64
N GLN A 59 18.03 -10.22 8.82
CA GLN A 59 19.41 -10.57 9.16
C GLN A 59 19.95 -11.68 8.25
N ARG A 60 19.19 -12.73 7.98
CA ARG A 60 19.58 -13.83 7.08
C ARG A 60 19.74 -13.39 5.62
N LEU A 61 18.91 -12.46 5.16
CA LEU A 61 18.99 -11.88 3.81
C LEU A 61 20.13 -10.88 3.66
N THR A 62 20.71 -10.38 4.76
CA THR A 62 21.74 -9.36 4.70
C THR A 62 23.13 -10.02 4.74
N PRO A 63 23.92 -9.96 3.66
CA PRO A 63 25.24 -10.59 3.62
C PRO A 63 26.28 -9.86 4.49
N TYR A 64 25.93 -8.67 4.99
CA TYR A 64 26.78 -7.88 5.87
C TYR A 64 26.49 -8.17 7.34
N ASN A 65 27.48 -7.91 8.20
CA ASN A 65 27.31 -7.94 9.65
C ASN A 65 26.15 -7.02 10.06
N SER A 66 25.11 -7.64 10.62
CA SER A 66 23.93 -6.99 11.15
C SER A 66 23.50 -7.67 12.45
N SER A 67 22.80 -6.94 13.30
CA SER A 67 22.37 -7.42 14.61
C SER A 67 20.87 -7.27 14.79
N VAL A 68 20.28 -8.17 15.58
CA VAL A 68 18.93 -8.05 16.13
C VAL A 68 19.09 -7.91 17.64
N THR A 69 18.54 -6.84 18.21
CA THR A 69 18.63 -6.56 19.66
C THR A 69 17.26 -6.19 20.19
N GLU A 70 16.89 -6.74 21.34
CA GLU A 70 15.66 -6.39 22.06
C GLU A 70 15.87 -5.20 22.99
N ARG A 71 14.80 -4.44 23.24
CA ARG A 71 14.78 -3.35 24.21
C ARG A 71 13.39 -3.17 24.82
N THR A 72 13.37 -2.87 26.11
CA THR A 72 12.15 -2.54 26.85
C THR A 72 12.24 -1.11 27.36
N ARG A 73 11.22 -0.30 27.09
CA ARG A 73 11.15 1.09 27.56
C ARG A 73 9.73 1.46 27.98
N ALA A 74 9.62 2.36 28.95
CA ALA A 74 8.39 3.10 29.15
C ALA A 74 8.20 4.07 27.97
N THR A 75 6.97 4.17 27.47
CA THR A 75 6.57 5.14 26.44
C THR A 75 5.36 5.90 26.94
N ASN A 76 5.02 7.03 26.29
CA ASN A 76 3.81 7.80 26.60
C ASN A 76 2.51 6.98 26.44
N PHE A 77 2.57 5.80 25.82
CA PHE A 77 1.41 4.94 25.54
C PHE A 77 1.40 3.64 26.35
N ALA A 78 2.53 3.24 26.95
CA ALA A 78 2.65 1.98 27.68
C ALA A 78 3.81 2.03 28.69
N SER A 79 3.57 1.51 29.90
CA SER A 79 4.57 1.42 30.97
C SER A 79 5.74 0.49 30.61
N ALA A 80 5.52 -0.50 29.75
CA ALA A 80 6.56 -1.39 29.22
C ALA A 80 6.27 -1.73 27.75
N SER A 81 6.90 -0.99 26.83
CA SER A 81 6.94 -1.32 25.40
C SER A 81 8.15 -2.20 25.12
N HIS A 82 7.91 -3.45 24.72
CA HIS A 82 8.95 -4.41 24.34
C HIS A 82 9.09 -4.47 22.81
N THR A 83 10.27 -4.12 22.31
CA THR A 83 10.57 -3.96 20.89
C THR A 83 11.89 -4.63 20.52
N ALA A 84 12.02 -5.06 19.27
CA ALA A 84 13.25 -5.58 18.70
C ALA A 84 13.72 -4.65 17.58
N VAL A 85 15.04 -4.50 17.46
CA VAL A 85 15.69 -3.62 16.48
C VAL A 85 16.66 -4.44 15.64
N TRP A 86 16.46 -4.47 14.34
CA TRP A 86 17.46 -4.90 13.38
C TRP A 86 18.32 -3.70 12.96
N ALA A 87 19.63 -3.90 12.85
CA ALA A 87 20.58 -2.86 12.49
C ALA A 87 21.69 -3.34 11.56
N CYS A 88 21.96 -2.59 10.50
CA CYS A 88 23.11 -2.78 9.61
C CYS A 88 23.93 -1.50 9.48
N SER A 89 25.24 -1.59 9.72
CA SER A 89 26.18 -0.46 9.69
C SER A 89 27.18 -0.54 8.54
N ALA A 90 27.06 -1.52 7.64
CA ALA A 90 27.92 -1.63 6.48
C ALA A 90 27.68 -0.44 5.52
N LEU A 91 28.76 0.25 5.15
CA LEU A 91 28.67 1.42 4.27
C LEU A 91 28.07 1.04 2.91
N GLU A 92 28.55 -0.06 2.33
CA GLU A 92 28.10 -0.58 1.04
C GLU A 92 26.59 -0.85 1.04
N ALA A 93 26.07 -1.56 2.04
CA ALA A 93 24.64 -1.82 2.20
C ALA A 93 23.81 -0.53 2.25
N ARG A 94 24.28 0.47 3.01
CA ARG A 94 23.61 1.77 3.14
C ARG A 94 23.64 2.56 1.83
N THR A 95 24.73 2.50 1.08
CA THR A 95 24.87 3.13 -0.24
C THR A 95 23.88 2.51 -1.23
N ILE A 96 23.84 1.18 -1.36
CA ILE A 96 22.92 0.46 -2.24
C ILE A 96 21.46 0.84 -1.93
N ILE A 97 21.08 0.79 -0.65
CA ILE A 97 19.73 1.14 -0.20
C ILE A 97 19.38 2.61 -0.51
N ASN A 98 20.35 3.52 -0.38
CA ASN A 98 20.14 4.92 -0.69
C ASN A 98 19.91 5.14 -2.19
N GLU A 99 20.74 4.54 -3.03
CA GLU A 99 20.66 4.62 -4.49
C GLU A 99 19.36 4.02 -5.04
N LEU A 100 18.84 2.96 -4.40
CA LEU A 100 17.55 2.36 -4.74
C LEU A 100 16.34 3.24 -4.35
N GLY A 101 16.52 4.26 -3.52
CA GLY A 101 15.50 5.28 -3.26
C GLY A 101 15.04 5.42 -1.80
N ILE A 102 15.81 4.94 -0.81
CA ILE A 102 15.57 5.27 0.60
C ILE A 102 16.50 6.41 1.02
N PRO A 103 16.00 7.65 1.21
CA PRO A 103 16.85 8.78 1.55
C PRO A 103 17.36 8.69 3.00
N TYR A 104 18.50 9.34 3.26
CA TYR A 104 18.94 9.61 4.62
C TYR A 104 17.98 10.59 5.31
N GLY A 105 17.57 10.28 6.54
CA GLY A 105 16.70 11.16 7.34
C GLY A 105 15.19 11.00 7.07
N ARG A 106 14.46 12.12 7.03
CA ARG A 106 12.98 12.11 6.90
C ARG A 106 12.58 11.72 5.48
N LYS A 107 11.70 10.72 5.37
CA LYS A 107 11.37 10.09 4.08
C LYS A 107 9.87 9.95 3.77
N SER A 108 8.99 10.13 4.76
CA SER A 108 7.56 9.80 4.66
C SER A 108 6.81 10.46 3.49
N LYS A 109 7.23 11.66 3.06
CA LYS A 109 6.61 12.38 1.92
C LYS A 109 7.32 12.17 0.58
N THR A 110 8.57 11.72 0.60
CA THR A 110 9.47 11.75 -0.56
C THR A 110 9.76 10.39 -1.16
N ILE A 111 9.54 9.31 -0.41
CA ILE A 111 9.69 7.94 -0.92
C ILE A 111 8.77 7.68 -2.12
N ALA A 112 9.26 6.90 -3.07
CA ALA A 112 8.56 6.47 -4.26
C ALA A 112 8.97 5.04 -4.59
N PRO A 113 8.18 4.28 -5.38
CA PRO A 113 8.60 2.97 -5.84
C PRO A 113 9.98 2.99 -6.51
N PRO A 114 10.76 1.90 -6.43
CA PRO A 114 12.06 1.80 -7.11
C PRO A 114 11.95 2.13 -8.59
N ARG A 115 13.02 2.69 -9.15
CA ARG A 115 13.11 3.00 -10.59
C ARG A 115 13.73 1.86 -11.42
N VAL A 116 14.22 0.82 -10.75
CA VAL A 116 14.74 -0.41 -11.36
C VAL A 116 13.61 -1.41 -11.56
N ASP A 117 13.90 -2.57 -12.16
CA ASP A 117 12.96 -3.68 -12.17
C ASP A 117 12.84 -4.31 -10.77
N PHE A 118 11.62 -4.68 -10.39
CA PHE A 118 11.35 -5.30 -9.10
C PHE A 118 10.10 -6.17 -9.09
N SER A 119 10.04 -7.12 -8.14
CA SER A 119 8.80 -7.84 -7.83
C SER A 119 7.78 -6.89 -7.19
N ARG A 120 6.86 -6.39 -8.03
CA ARG A 120 5.83 -5.40 -7.63
C ARG A 120 4.93 -5.89 -6.49
N ARG A 121 4.55 -7.17 -6.55
CA ARG A 121 3.69 -7.84 -5.57
C ARG A 121 4.32 -7.83 -4.19
N ASP A 122 5.57 -8.27 -4.11
CA ASP A 122 6.29 -8.41 -2.85
C ASP A 122 6.70 -7.06 -2.28
N TYR A 123 7.10 -6.12 -3.14
CA TYR A 123 7.35 -4.74 -2.73
C TYR A 123 6.11 -4.09 -2.08
N ILE A 124 4.94 -4.17 -2.72
CA ILE A 124 3.70 -3.60 -2.16
C ILE A 124 3.33 -4.29 -0.84
N ARG A 125 3.52 -5.61 -0.76
CA ARG A 125 3.31 -6.36 0.48
C ARG A 125 4.22 -5.88 1.60
N GLY A 126 5.51 -5.65 1.33
CA GLY A 126 6.44 -5.06 2.30
C GLY A 126 5.98 -3.69 2.80
N VAL A 127 5.51 -2.83 1.90
CA VAL A 127 4.95 -1.51 2.26
C VAL A 127 3.69 -1.64 3.12
N ILE A 128 2.79 -2.58 2.79
CA ILE A 128 1.56 -2.83 3.56
C ILE A 128 1.88 -3.48 4.91
N ASP A 129 2.90 -4.33 5.00
CA ASP A 129 3.29 -4.96 6.27
C ASP A 129 3.92 -3.97 7.24
N ALA A 130 4.60 -2.93 6.74
CA ALA A 130 5.06 -1.81 7.55
C ALA A 130 3.91 -0.84 7.92
N ASP A 131 3.35 -0.12 6.95
CA ASP A 131 2.45 1.03 7.18
C ASP A 131 0.95 0.73 6.95
N GLY A 132 0.61 -0.50 6.60
CA GLY A 132 -0.74 -0.93 6.25
C GLY A 132 -1.43 -1.78 7.30
N SER A 133 -2.62 -2.27 6.97
CA SER A 133 -3.41 -3.19 7.79
C SER A 133 -4.25 -4.11 6.93
N VAL A 134 -4.45 -5.33 7.43
CA VAL A 134 -5.25 -6.39 6.79
C VAL A 134 -6.09 -7.02 7.90
N GLY A 135 -7.38 -7.25 7.64
CA GLY A 135 -8.25 -7.91 8.60
C GLY A 135 -9.72 -7.61 8.37
N TYR A 136 -10.50 -7.63 9.45
CA TYR A 136 -11.93 -7.32 9.44
C TYR A 136 -12.22 -5.99 10.14
N THR A 137 -13.13 -5.22 9.56
CA THR A 137 -13.71 -4.05 10.22
C THR A 137 -14.55 -4.51 11.43
N GLY A 138 -14.89 -3.59 12.34
CA GLY A 138 -15.80 -3.89 13.46
C GLY A 138 -17.20 -4.37 13.05
N LYS A 139 -17.56 -4.25 11.76
CA LYS A 139 -18.81 -4.78 11.18
C LYS A 139 -18.64 -6.13 10.48
N GLY A 140 -17.46 -6.75 10.58
CA GLY A 140 -17.18 -8.05 9.94
C GLY A 140 -16.89 -7.98 8.44
N PHE A 141 -16.62 -6.80 7.88
CA PHE A 141 -16.21 -6.68 6.46
C PHE A 141 -14.69 -6.78 6.30
N PRO A 142 -14.18 -7.57 5.34
CA PRO A 142 -12.75 -7.70 5.10
C PRO A 142 -12.21 -6.37 4.57
N PHE A 143 -10.97 -6.04 4.94
CA PHE A 143 -10.28 -4.85 4.48
C PHE A 143 -8.77 -5.03 4.29
N VAL A 144 -8.23 -4.27 3.35
CA VAL A 144 -6.80 -4.00 3.19
C VAL A 144 -6.64 -2.49 3.13
N SER A 145 -5.77 -1.92 3.95
CA SER A 145 -5.53 -0.48 3.99
C SER A 145 -4.06 -0.12 4.01
N LEU A 146 -3.76 1.07 3.51
CA LEU A 146 -2.45 1.71 3.62
C LEU A 146 -2.63 3.17 4.03
N THR A 147 -1.90 3.59 5.06
CA THR A 147 -1.77 5.00 5.42
C THR A 147 -0.40 5.50 5.01
N THR A 148 -0.34 6.52 4.15
CA THR A 148 0.95 7.05 3.67
C THR A 148 0.91 8.55 3.43
N ALA A 149 2.01 9.25 3.72
CA ALA A 149 2.16 10.66 3.38
C ALA A 149 2.69 10.86 1.94
N SER A 150 3.24 9.81 1.31
CA SER A 150 3.78 9.86 -0.04
C SER A 150 2.67 9.72 -1.08
N THR A 151 2.56 10.71 -1.96
CA THR A 151 1.65 10.65 -3.12
C THR A 151 2.07 9.54 -4.07
N ALA A 152 3.37 9.33 -4.28
CA ALA A 152 3.87 8.34 -5.23
C ALA A 152 3.52 6.91 -4.79
N ILE A 153 3.72 6.60 -3.50
CA ILE A 153 3.35 5.30 -2.93
C ILE A 153 1.83 5.09 -3.00
N GLY A 154 1.05 6.10 -2.61
CA GLY A 154 -0.41 6.00 -2.64
C GLY A 154 -0.97 5.79 -4.06
N ALA A 155 -0.49 6.57 -5.03
CA ALA A 155 -0.88 6.42 -6.43
C ALA A 155 -0.46 5.07 -7.01
N TYR A 156 0.73 4.59 -6.66
CA TYR A 156 1.23 3.30 -7.11
C TYR A 156 0.37 2.14 -6.59
N LEU A 157 0.01 2.14 -5.30
CA LEU A 157 -0.90 1.15 -4.75
C LEU A 157 -2.25 1.17 -5.48
N CYS A 158 -2.82 2.36 -5.72
CA CYS A 158 -4.10 2.46 -6.41
C CYS A 158 -4.06 1.91 -7.84
N HIS A 159 -3.02 2.24 -8.60
CA HIS A 159 -2.81 1.72 -9.95
C HIS A 159 -2.64 0.20 -9.95
N TYR A 160 -1.81 -0.31 -9.04
CA TYR A 160 -1.56 -1.74 -8.92
C TYR A 160 -2.81 -2.51 -8.52
N ALA A 161 -3.48 -2.10 -7.44
CA ALA A 161 -4.68 -2.76 -6.94
C ALA A 161 -5.85 -2.68 -7.94
N LYS A 162 -5.95 -1.63 -8.77
CA LYS A 162 -6.91 -1.57 -9.87
C LYS A 162 -6.67 -2.68 -10.91
N LYS A 163 -5.42 -3.01 -11.22
CA LYS A 163 -5.09 -4.10 -12.16
C LYS A 163 -5.48 -5.48 -11.61
N ILE A 164 -5.42 -5.64 -10.29
CA ILE A 164 -5.76 -6.89 -9.63
C ILE A 164 -7.28 -7.00 -9.46
N THR A 165 -7.88 -5.99 -8.83
CA THR A 165 -9.27 -6.08 -8.33
C THR A 165 -10.31 -5.40 -9.21
N GLY A 166 -9.87 -4.70 -10.26
CA GLY A 166 -10.72 -3.77 -11.03
C GLY A 166 -11.19 -2.54 -10.25
N ALA A 167 -10.98 -2.47 -8.94
CA ALA A 167 -11.50 -1.41 -8.08
C ALA A 167 -10.66 -0.13 -8.21
N GLU A 168 -11.25 0.89 -8.84
CA GLU A 168 -10.66 2.21 -8.94
C GLU A 168 -10.81 2.99 -7.62
N ARG A 169 -9.72 3.64 -7.19
CA ARG A 169 -9.68 4.52 -6.02
C ARG A 169 -9.12 5.87 -6.41
N THR A 170 -9.89 6.92 -6.12
CA THR A 170 -9.39 8.29 -6.11
C THR A 170 -8.87 8.59 -4.71
N ILE A 171 -7.62 9.05 -4.61
CA ILE A 171 -7.00 9.37 -3.32
C ILE A 171 -7.09 10.86 -3.03
N LYS A 172 -7.38 11.20 -1.78
CA LYS A 172 -7.34 12.57 -1.25
C LYS A 172 -6.66 12.52 0.11
N ARG A 173 -5.88 13.56 0.42
CA ARG A 173 -5.31 13.71 1.76
C ARG A 173 -6.43 13.94 2.78
N ASN A 174 -6.32 13.31 3.94
CA ASN A 174 -7.21 13.56 5.07
C ASN A 174 -6.98 14.99 5.59
N ALA A 175 -8.02 15.56 6.22
CA ALA A 175 -7.94 16.93 6.75
C ALA A 175 -7.10 17.01 8.04
N ARG A 176 -7.03 15.91 8.80
CA ARG A 176 -6.42 15.87 10.13
C ARG A 176 -4.89 15.95 10.08
N ASP A 177 -4.27 15.06 9.32
CA ASP A 177 -2.82 14.85 9.31
C ASP A 177 -2.20 15.12 7.92
N GLY A 178 -3.04 15.38 6.92
CA GLY A 178 -2.60 15.60 5.55
C GLY A 178 -2.04 14.33 4.88
N VAL A 179 -2.45 13.14 5.31
CA VAL A 179 -1.99 11.85 4.75
C VAL A 179 -3.06 11.14 3.92
N TYR A 180 -2.67 10.21 3.06
CA TYR A 180 -3.61 9.37 2.32
C TYR A 180 -4.00 8.16 3.15
N ASN A 181 -5.30 7.92 3.28
CA ASN A 181 -5.87 6.69 3.84
C ASN A 181 -6.52 5.91 2.70
N ILE A 182 -5.84 4.88 2.22
CA ILE A 182 -6.29 4.06 1.10
C ILE A 182 -6.93 2.80 1.67
N LEU A 183 -8.16 2.49 1.26
CA LEU A 183 -8.95 1.39 1.80
C LEU A 183 -9.61 0.57 0.69
N TYR A 184 -9.35 -0.73 0.72
CA TYR A 184 -10.06 -1.75 -0.04
C TYR A 184 -10.92 -2.55 0.94
N THR A 185 -12.14 -2.89 0.53
CA THR A 185 -13.11 -3.63 1.35
C THR A 185 -13.81 -4.71 0.53
N ASN A 186 -14.45 -5.65 1.23
CA ASN A 186 -15.26 -6.71 0.62
C ASN A 186 -14.43 -7.53 -0.38
N GLU A 187 -14.97 -7.86 -1.55
CA GLU A 187 -14.28 -8.68 -2.56
C GLU A 187 -12.93 -8.11 -2.98
N ALA A 188 -12.83 -6.79 -3.14
CA ALA A 188 -11.57 -6.16 -3.51
C ALA A 188 -10.50 -6.34 -2.42
N ALA A 189 -10.90 -6.40 -1.14
CA ALA A 189 -9.97 -6.72 -0.07
C ALA A 189 -9.56 -8.19 -0.08
N VAL A 190 -10.51 -9.11 -0.28
CA VAL A 190 -10.23 -10.55 -0.35
C VAL A 190 -9.28 -10.86 -1.50
N GLU A 191 -9.59 -10.34 -2.69
CA GLU A 191 -8.79 -10.54 -3.90
C GLU A 191 -7.40 -9.91 -3.77
N LEU A 192 -7.30 -8.68 -3.26
CA LEU A 192 -6.01 -8.04 -3.04
C LEU A 192 -5.19 -8.77 -1.97
N ALA A 193 -5.81 -9.23 -0.87
CA ALA A 193 -5.11 -9.97 0.18
C ALA A 193 -4.61 -11.32 -0.32
N SER A 194 -5.44 -12.09 -1.02
CA SER A 194 -5.02 -13.35 -1.65
C SER A 194 -3.89 -13.12 -2.66
N HIS A 195 -3.99 -12.04 -3.45
CA HIS A 195 -2.92 -11.67 -4.36
C HIS A 195 -1.66 -11.22 -3.64
N LEU A 196 -1.69 -10.62 -2.46
CA LEU A 196 -0.45 -10.22 -1.79
C LEU A 196 0.16 -11.36 -0.98
N TYR A 197 -0.64 -12.07 -0.19
CA TYR A 197 -0.19 -13.06 0.78
C TYR A 197 -0.38 -14.50 0.26
N TYR A 198 0.52 -14.93 -0.63
CA TYR A 198 0.55 -16.29 -1.15
C TYR A 198 1.32 -17.26 -0.26
N ASP A 199 1.17 -18.55 -0.54
CA ASP A 199 1.92 -19.60 0.13
C ASP A 199 3.43 -19.42 -0.07
N GLY A 200 4.20 -19.59 1.01
CA GLY A 200 5.66 -19.41 1.00
C GLY A 200 6.14 -17.95 0.98
N CYS A 201 5.26 -16.96 0.98
CA CYS A 201 5.66 -15.56 0.99
C CYS A 201 6.24 -15.10 2.35
N LEU A 202 7.28 -14.27 2.33
CA LEU A 202 7.91 -13.63 3.51
C LEU A 202 7.06 -12.46 4.02
N ALA A 203 6.32 -12.59 5.11
CA ALA A 203 5.40 -11.56 5.60
C ALA A 203 5.46 -11.42 7.13
N LEU A 204 4.79 -10.42 7.68
CA LEU A 204 4.38 -10.47 9.08
C LEU A 204 3.34 -11.58 9.27
N GLU A 205 3.66 -12.59 10.08
CA GLU A 205 2.82 -13.78 10.26
C GLU A 205 1.38 -13.44 10.69
N ARG A 206 1.21 -12.46 11.58
CA ARG A 206 -0.14 -11.99 11.96
C ARG A 206 -0.96 -11.40 10.80
N LYS A 207 -0.31 -10.70 9.85
CA LYS A 207 -1.00 -10.11 8.68
C LYS A 207 -1.26 -11.17 7.62
N LYS A 208 -0.34 -12.13 7.45
CA LYS A 208 -0.53 -13.32 6.61
C LYS A 208 -1.69 -14.18 7.11
N ALA A 209 -1.78 -14.44 8.41
CA ALA A 209 -2.90 -15.14 9.03
C ALA A 209 -4.23 -14.38 8.83
N ALA A 210 -4.23 -13.06 9.05
CA ALA A 210 -5.40 -12.23 8.78
C ALA A 210 -5.83 -12.31 7.30
N ALA A 211 -4.89 -12.22 6.36
CA ALA A 211 -5.15 -12.38 4.93
C ALA A 211 -5.76 -13.74 4.60
N GLY A 212 -5.21 -14.83 5.17
CA GLY A 212 -5.76 -16.18 5.02
C GLY A 212 -7.21 -16.28 5.50
N SER A 213 -7.54 -15.64 6.63
CA SER A 213 -8.91 -15.61 7.15
C SER A 213 -9.90 -14.86 6.25
N LEU A 214 -9.43 -13.96 5.38
CA LEU A 214 -10.30 -13.24 4.45
C LEU A 214 -10.81 -14.14 3.32
N GLY A 215 -10.08 -15.21 2.98
CA GLY A 215 -10.47 -16.15 1.93
C GLY A 215 -11.78 -16.90 2.21
N ALA A 216 -12.16 -17.01 3.48
CA ALA A 216 -13.42 -17.61 3.89
C ALA A 216 -14.61 -16.63 3.83
N TRP A 217 -14.37 -15.33 3.59
CA TRP A 217 -15.44 -14.35 3.56
C TRP A 217 -16.28 -14.47 2.29
N THR A 218 -17.59 -14.60 2.47
CA THR A 218 -18.58 -14.53 1.40
C THR A 218 -19.46 -13.31 1.57
N ARG A 219 -19.78 -12.64 0.47
CA ARG A 219 -20.74 -11.53 0.48
C ARG A 219 -22.11 -12.03 0.99
N PRO A 220 -22.69 -11.40 2.03
CA PRO A 220 -24.07 -11.68 2.43
C PRO A 220 -25.05 -11.45 1.28
N ALA A 221 -26.06 -12.32 1.13
CA ALA A 221 -26.98 -12.30 -0.01
C ALA A 221 -27.78 -10.99 -0.14
N ASP A 222 -28.04 -10.34 1.00
CA ASP A 222 -28.73 -9.06 1.11
C ASP A 222 -27.82 -7.85 0.88
N MET A 223 -26.50 -8.04 0.79
CA MET A 223 -25.55 -6.95 0.63
C MET A 223 -25.46 -6.51 -0.85
N PRO A 224 -25.94 -5.30 -1.21
CA PRO A 224 -25.95 -4.85 -2.59
C PRO A 224 -24.54 -4.74 -3.15
N ARG A 225 -24.32 -5.30 -4.33
CA ARG A 225 -23.07 -5.11 -5.07
C ARG A 225 -23.10 -3.73 -5.72
N MET A 226 -22.08 -2.92 -5.46
CA MET A 226 -21.99 -1.62 -6.09
C MET A 226 -21.64 -1.83 -7.57
N THR A 227 -22.64 -1.69 -8.43
CA THR A 227 -22.46 -1.75 -9.88
C THR A 227 -21.55 -0.60 -10.30
N PRO A 228 -20.58 -0.82 -11.22
CA PRO A 228 -19.77 0.27 -11.74
C PRO A 228 -20.65 1.42 -12.20
N ARG A 229 -20.31 2.65 -11.79
CA ARG A 229 -21.06 3.84 -12.22
C ARG A 229 -20.99 3.92 -13.75
N ARG A 230 -22.14 3.75 -14.42
CA ARG A 230 -22.27 3.95 -15.87
C ARG A 230 -21.84 5.38 -16.22
N ARG A 231 -20.72 5.52 -16.92
CA ARG A 231 -20.21 6.81 -17.41
C ARG A 231 -21.24 7.45 -18.35
N TRP A 232 -21.30 8.77 -18.37
CA TRP A 232 -22.12 9.51 -19.33
C TRP A 232 -21.44 9.45 -20.70
N ALA A 233 -22.15 8.97 -21.71
CA ALA A 233 -21.73 9.08 -23.09
C ALA A 233 -22.10 10.45 -23.66
N VAL A 234 -21.35 10.90 -24.67
CA VAL A 234 -21.62 12.18 -25.36
C VAL A 234 -23.06 12.26 -25.87
N ALA A 235 -23.56 11.17 -26.47
CA ALA A 235 -24.94 11.12 -26.95
C ALA A 235 -25.97 11.27 -25.82
N GLU A 236 -25.69 10.76 -24.62
CA GLU A 236 -26.57 10.93 -23.45
C GLU A 236 -26.57 12.38 -22.96
N ASP A 237 -25.41 13.06 -22.98
CA ASP A 237 -25.29 14.47 -22.59
C ASP A 237 -26.01 15.38 -23.59
N LEU A 238 -25.86 15.13 -24.89
CA LEU A 238 -26.57 15.87 -25.95
C LEU A 238 -28.09 15.71 -25.79
N LYS A 239 -28.54 14.50 -25.48
CA LYS A 239 -29.95 14.20 -25.27
C LYS A 239 -30.54 14.86 -24.02
N LEU A 240 -29.77 14.92 -22.94
CA LEU A 240 -30.15 15.69 -21.74
C LEU A 240 -30.31 17.19 -22.04
N LEU A 241 -29.42 17.75 -22.85
CA LEU A 241 -29.46 19.16 -23.23
C LEU A 241 -30.62 19.48 -24.17
N ASP A 242 -30.89 18.59 -25.13
CA ASP A 242 -31.96 18.70 -26.12
C ASP A 242 -33.34 18.65 -25.47
N ILE A 243 -33.61 17.59 -24.70
CA ILE A 243 -34.93 17.41 -24.04
C ILE A 243 -35.09 18.38 -22.87
N GLY A 244 -34.02 18.67 -22.13
CA GLY A 244 -34.04 19.63 -21.03
C GLY A 244 -34.86 19.23 -19.80
N ASP A 245 -35.48 18.05 -19.82
CA ASP A 245 -36.25 17.44 -18.72
C ASP A 245 -35.55 16.16 -18.23
N ALA A 246 -35.13 16.18 -16.96
CA ALA A 246 -34.44 15.08 -16.32
C ALA A 246 -35.32 13.83 -16.13
N ALA A 247 -36.64 13.99 -15.96
CA ALA A 247 -37.56 12.87 -15.72
C ALA A 247 -37.82 12.09 -17.01
N ALA A 248 -38.11 12.79 -18.11
CA ALA A 248 -38.28 12.18 -19.42
C ALA A 248 -37.02 11.42 -19.88
N VAL A 249 -35.85 12.05 -19.74
CA VAL A 249 -34.56 11.45 -20.16
C VAL A 249 -34.16 10.28 -19.27
N ALA A 250 -34.54 10.28 -17.99
CA ALA A 250 -34.25 9.18 -17.06
C ALA A 250 -34.88 7.86 -17.51
N VAL A 251 -36.15 7.89 -17.92
CA VAL A 251 -36.86 6.71 -18.44
C VAL A 251 -36.16 6.18 -19.69
N GLU A 252 -35.84 7.08 -20.62
CA GLU A 252 -35.28 6.71 -21.91
C GLU A 252 -33.83 6.19 -21.83
N LEU A 253 -33.02 6.76 -20.94
CA LEU A 253 -31.63 6.32 -20.73
C LEU A 253 -31.49 5.16 -19.74
N GLY A 254 -32.58 4.74 -19.09
CA GLY A 254 -32.54 3.76 -18.00
C GLY A 254 -31.67 4.24 -16.83
N ARG A 255 -31.76 5.52 -16.48
CA ARG A 255 -31.02 6.15 -15.38
C ARG A 255 -32.01 6.68 -14.34
N SER A 256 -31.53 6.91 -13.12
CA SER A 256 -32.35 7.59 -12.10
C SER A 256 -32.52 9.08 -12.44
N GLU A 257 -33.72 9.63 -12.22
CA GLU A 257 -34.04 11.05 -12.40
C GLU A 257 -33.04 11.97 -11.67
N SER A 258 -32.65 11.63 -10.44
CA SER A 258 -31.69 12.41 -9.66
C SER A 258 -30.32 12.51 -10.35
N ALA A 259 -29.87 11.45 -11.02
CA ALA A 259 -28.63 11.45 -11.78
C ALA A 259 -28.73 12.31 -13.04
N CYS A 260 -29.86 12.23 -13.77
CA CYS A 260 -30.14 13.08 -14.93
C CYS A 260 -30.19 14.56 -14.54
N ARG A 261 -30.89 14.91 -13.45
CA ARG A 261 -30.99 16.28 -12.94
C ARG A 261 -29.62 16.84 -12.57
N GLN A 262 -28.82 16.10 -11.80
CA GLN A 262 -27.46 16.52 -11.44
C GLN A 262 -26.56 16.69 -12.66
N ARG A 263 -26.65 15.81 -13.68
CA ARG A 263 -25.86 15.93 -14.90
C ARG A 263 -26.30 17.13 -15.73
N LEU A 264 -27.60 17.32 -15.94
CA LEU A 264 -28.16 18.45 -16.68
C LEU A 264 -27.76 19.79 -16.05
N THR A 265 -27.83 19.92 -14.73
CA THR A 265 -27.34 21.12 -14.02
C THR A 265 -25.86 21.35 -14.32
N ARG A 266 -24.99 20.34 -14.22
CA ARG A 266 -23.56 20.48 -14.50
C ARG A 266 -23.26 20.87 -15.95
N LEU A 267 -24.01 20.32 -16.91
CA LEU A 267 -23.88 20.67 -18.33
C LEU A 267 -24.28 22.13 -18.56
N ARG A 268 -25.37 22.60 -17.94
CA ARG A 268 -25.84 23.98 -18.04
C ARG A 268 -24.94 25.00 -17.32
N THR A 269 -24.35 24.64 -16.18
CA THR A 269 -23.50 25.55 -15.40
C THR A 269 -22.02 25.49 -15.78
N GLY A 270 -21.63 24.67 -16.77
CA GLY A 270 -20.23 24.50 -17.17
C GLY A 270 -19.34 23.81 -16.13
N CYS A 271 -19.91 23.27 -15.04
CA CYS A 271 -19.18 22.58 -13.99
C CYS A 271 -19.00 21.09 -14.33
N GLY A 272 -18.23 20.80 -15.38
CA GLY A 272 -17.88 19.44 -15.77
C GLY A 272 -17.22 19.36 -17.15
N PRO A 273 -16.61 18.21 -17.51
CA PRO A 273 -16.10 18.01 -18.86
C PRO A 273 -17.27 18.09 -19.84
N TRP A 274 -17.18 19.04 -20.76
CA TRP A 274 -18.09 19.12 -21.91
C TRP A 274 -17.84 17.92 -22.82
N PRO A 275 -18.90 17.38 -23.45
CA PRO A 275 -18.70 16.48 -24.58
C PRO A 275 -17.86 17.21 -25.63
N ALA A 276 -16.67 16.68 -25.94
CA ALA A 276 -15.90 17.14 -27.08
C ALA A 276 -16.76 16.93 -28.33
N ARG A 277 -16.87 17.97 -29.16
CA ARG A 277 -17.61 17.92 -30.43
C ARG A 277 -17.00 16.91 -31.38
#